data_AF-A0A8B9N2I6-F1
#
_entry.id   AF-A0A8B9N2I6-F1
#
_cell.length_a   1.000
_cell.length_b   1.000
_cell.length_c   1.000
_cell.angle_alpha   90.00
_cell.angle_beta   90.00
_cell.angle_gamma   90.00
#
_symmetry.space_group_name_H-M   'P 1'
#
loop_
_entity.id
_entity.type
_entity.pdbx_description
1 polymer ?
#
loop_
_entity_poly.entity_id
_entity_poly.type
_entity_poly.pdbx_seq_one_letter_code
_entity_poly.pdbx_strand_id
1 'polypeptide(L)' 'TKRLFLFSLLEKAWSGSPVQFAWQKTLGNFLAVTGNCVAMDWDKDGDTLAIITDKSSAIILWDANTNKTSQVDSGMR' A
#
# COMPACT_ATOMS: atom_id res chain seq x y z
N THR A 1 -3.44 14.96 -9.66
CA THR A 1 -3.65 13.67 -8.95
C THR A 1 -2.42 12.81 -9.11
N LYS A 2 -1.76 12.40 -8.01
CA LYS A 2 -0.58 11.52 -8.09
C LYS A 2 -1.04 10.13 -8.56
N ARG A 3 -0.45 9.62 -9.64
CA ARG A 3 -0.81 8.30 -10.23
C ARG A 3 0.18 7.26 -9.75
N LEU A 4 -0.32 6.21 -9.10
CA LEU A 4 0.46 5.02 -8.75
C LEU A 4 0.46 4.02 -9.90
N PHE A 5 1.53 3.24 -9.98
CA PHE A 5 1.59 2.05 -10.80
C PHE A 5 1.70 0.86 -9.85
N LEU A 6 0.72 -0.03 -9.90
CA LEU A 6 0.69 -1.28 -9.15
C LEU A 6 1.23 -2.39 -10.06
N PHE A 7 2.21 -3.15 -9.56
CA PHE A 7 2.60 -4.41 -10.19
C PHE A 7 2.80 -5.47 -9.13
N SER A 8 2.48 -6.71 -9.49
CA SER A 8 2.65 -7.88 -8.63
C SER A 8 3.79 -8.72 -9.19
N LEU A 9 4.69 -9.14 -8.31
CA LEU A 9 5.70 -10.16 -8.64
C LEU A 9 5.19 -11.50 -8.10
N LEU A 10 4.46 -12.23 -8.95
CA LEU A 10 3.88 -13.56 -8.62
C LEU A 10 4.93 -14.58 -8.16
N GLU A 11 6.17 -14.44 -8.63
CA GLU A 11 7.30 -15.31 -8.30
C GLU A 11 7.93 -15.03 -6.92
N LYS A 12 7.58 -13.90 -6.28
CA LYS A 12 8.14 -13.48 -5.00
C LYS A 12 7.03 -13.45 -3.95
N ALA A 13 6.61 -14.64 -3.54
CA ALA A 13 5.70 -14.81 -2.41
C ALA A 13 6.48 -14.80 -1.10
N TRP A 14 6.09 -13.93 -0.16
CA TRP A 14 6.54 -14.01 1.23
C TRP A 14 5.49 -14.81 2.01
N SER A 15 5.91 -15.86 2.73
CA SER A 15 5.03 -16.77 3.48
C SER A 15 3.82 -17.31 2.69
N GLY A 16 3.98 -17.52 1.37
CA GLY A 16 2.94 -18.05 0.49
C GLY A 16 1.90 -17.02 0.01
N SER A 17 2.09 -15.73 0.30
CA SER A 17 1.25 -14.64 -0.21
C SER A 17 2.01 -13.79 -1.22
N PRO A 18 1.37 -13.38 -2.34
CA PRO A 18 2.02 -12.49 -3.31
C PRO A 18 2.40 -11.16 -2.65
N VAL A 19 3.52 -10.60 -3.08
CA VAL A 19 3.93 -9.24 -2.70
C VAL A 19 3.52 -8.30 -3.82
N GLN A 20 2.86 -7.20 -3.45
CA GLN A 20 2.47 -6.15 -4.39
C GLN A 20 3.26 -4.88 -4.11
N PHE A 21 3.65 -4.20 -5.18
CA PHE A 21 4.46 -2.99 -5.12
C PHE A 21 3.66 -1.81 -5.65
N ALA A 22 3.54 -0.76 -4.84
CA ALA A 22 2.98 0.52 -5.23
C ALA A 22 4.13 1.51 -5.49
N TRP A 23 4.29 1.96 -6.73
CA TRP A 23 5.36 2.88 -7.13
C TRP A 23 4.86 4.32 -7.34
N GLN A 24 5.47 5.28 -6.65
CA GLN A 24 5.18 6.71 -6.79
C GLN A 24 6.16 7.36 -7.77
N LYS A 25 5.69 7.61 -9.01
CA LYS A 25 6.55 8.06 -10.12
C LYS A 25 7.31 9.36 -9.86
N THR A 26 6.70 10.28 -9.11
CA THR A 26 7.19 11.65 -9.00
C THR A 26 8.40 11.76 -8.07
N LEU A 27 8.46 10.96 -7.01
CA LEU A 27 9.54 11.00 -6.02
C LEU A 27 10.43 9.76 -6.07
N GLY A 28 10.05 8.74 -6.84
CA GLY A 28 10.80 7.48 -6.95
C GLY A 28 10.62 6.53 -5.76
N ASN A 29 9.82 6.92 -4.78
CA ASN A 29 9.52 6.12 -3.60
C ASN A 29 8.61 4.93 -3.95
N PHE A 30 8.78 3.83 -3.23
CA PHE A 30 7.99 2.63 -3.39
C PHE A 30 7.61 2.05 -2.05
N LEU A 31 6.46 1.40 -2.01
CA LEU A 31 6.02 0.61 -0.87
C LEU A 31 5.73 -0.82 -1.33
N ALA A 32 6.21 -1.78 -0.55
CA ALA A 32 5.87 -3.19 -0.70
C ALA A 32 4.83 -3.57 0.35
N VAL A 33 3.76 -4.23 -0.07
CA VAL A 33 2.69 -4.74 0.79
C VAL A 33 2.54 -6.24 0.59
N THR A 34 2.31 -6.95 1.68
CA THR A 34 2.03 -8.39 1.69
C THR A 34 0.53 -8.64 1.55
N GLY A 35 0.17 -9.67 0.77
CA GLY A 35 -1.23 -9.97 0.47
C GLY A 35 -1.72 -9.25 -0.77
N ASN A 36 -2.97 -9.52 -1.15
CA ASN A 36 -3.58 -8.87 -2.30
C ASN A 36 -4.09 -7.50 -1.89
N CYS A 37 -3.59 -6.44 -2.53
CA CYS A 37 -4.11 -5.11 -2.34
C CYS A 37 -5.48 -5.01 -3.02
N VAL A 38 -6.52 -4.78 -2.23
CA VAL A 38 -7.90 -4.70 -2.73
C VAL A 38 -8.32 -3.27 -3.05
N ALA A 39 -7.75 -2.29 -2.34
CA ALA A 39 -8.02 -0.87 -2.58
C ALA A 39 -6.85 0.01 -2.10
N MET A 40 -6.62 1.13 -2.79
CA MET A 40 -5.73 2.20 -2.34
C MET A 40 -6.24 3.56 -2.79
N ASP A 41 -6.03 4.58 -1.98
CA ASP A 41 -6.29 5.96 -2.40
C ASP A 41 -5.38 6.98 -1.68
N TRP A 42 -5.08 8.07 -2.38
CA TRP A 42 -4.32 9.19 -1.82
C TRP A 42 -5.24 10.14 -1.06
N ASP A 43 -4.72 10.78 -0.02
CA ASP A 43 -5.37 11.98 0.51
C ASP A 43 -5.37 13.14 -0.52
N LYS A 44 -6.11 14.20 -0.19
CA LYS A 44 -6.28 15.37 -1.07
C LYS A 44 -4.96 16.06 -1.41
N ASP A 45 -3.97 15.97 -0.54
CA ASP A 45 -2.68 16.66 -0.64
C ASP A 45 -1.62 15.79 -1.34
N GLY A 46 -1.88 14.48 -1.43
CA GLY A 46 -0.97 13.48 -1.98
C GLY A 46 0.19 13.15 -1.05
N ASP A 47 -0.01 13.30 0.26
CA ASP A 47 1.00 13.07 1.30
C ASP A 47 0.84 11.67 1.92
N THR A 48 -0.40 11.25 2.14
CA THR A 48 -0.74 9.96 2.73
C THR A 48 -1.43 9.06 1.71
N LEU A 49 -0.99 7.80 1.61
CA LEU A 49 -1.63 6.74 0.84
C LEU A 49 -2.29 5.74 1.79
N ALA A 50 -3.59 5.55 1.68
CA ALA A 50 -4.31 4.48 2.37
C ALA A 50 -4.29 3.21 1.54
N ILE A 51 -4.11 2.06 2.19
CA ILE A 51 -3.99 0.75 1.55
C ILE A 51 -4.78 -0.27 2.36
N ILE A 52 -5.59 -1.07 1.66
CA ILE A 52 -6.37 -2.18 2.23
C ILE A 52 -5.91 -3.47 1.56
N THR A 53 -5.62 -4.49 2.38
CA THR A 53 -5.22 -5.82 1.88
C THR A 53 -6.22 -6.88 2.33
N ASP A 54 -6.36 -7.95 1.55
CA ASP A 54 -7.25 -9.08 1.87
C ASP A 54 -6.80 -9.91 3.09
N LYS A 55 -5.56 -9.76 3.52
CA LYS A 55 -4.96 -10.48 4.65
C LYS A 55 -5.18 -9.81 5.99
N SER A 56 -5.59 -8.54 6.02
CA SER A 56 -5.70 -7.75 7.24
C SER A 56 -6.96 -6.91 7.24
N SER A 57 -7.66 -6.85 8.37
CA SER A 57 -8.73 -5.86 8.59
C SER A 57 -8.17 -4.46 8.87
N ALA A 58 -6.86 -4.31 9.05
CA ALA A 58 -6.24 -3.02 9.29
C ALA A 58 -6.06 -2.24 7.97
N ILE A 59 -6.32 -0.93 8.05
CA ILE A 59 -5.98 0.02 7.00
C ILE A 59 -4.54 0.46 7.23
N ILE A 60 -3.68 0.29 6.22
CA ILE A 60 -2.30 0.74 6.24
C ILE A 60 -2.26 2.17 5.70
N LEU A 61 -1.70 3.10 6.47
CA LEU A 61 -1.44 4.47 6.05
C LEU A 61 0.05 4.64 5.83
N TRP A 62 0.44 5.01 4.61
CA TRP A 62 1.82 5.30 4.25
C TRP A 62 2.01 6.80 4.03
N ASP A 63 2.93 7.39 4.79
CA ASP A 63 3.35 8.77 4.63
C ASP A 63 4.51 8.82 3.61
N ALA A 64 4.27 9.48 2.49
CA ALA A 64 5.22 9.58 1.39
C ALA A 64 6.39 10.55 1.68
N ASN A 65 6.21 11.48 2.62
CA ASN A 65 7.24 12.45 3.02
C ASN A 65 8.25 11.80 3.98
N THR A 66 7.78 10.94 4.87
CA THR A 66 8.64 10.26 5.86
C THR A 66 8.98 8.81 5.49
N ASN A 67 8.32 8.25 4.48
CA ASN A 67 8.37 6.84 4.09
C ASN A 67 7.98 5.88 5.22
N LYS A 68 7.16 6.32 6.18
CA LYS A 68 6.71 5.51 7.32
C LYS A 68 5.32 4.95 7.10
N THR A 69 5.06 3.76 7.62
CA THR A 69 3.73 3.15 7.66
C THR A 69 3.16 3.16 9.07
N SER A 70 1.85 3.31 9.17
CA SER A 70 1.06 3.08 10.37
C SER A 70 -0.15 2.23 10.04
N GLN A 71 -0.69 1.51 11.02
CA GLN A 71 -1.86 0.66 10.84
C GLN A 71 -2.99 1.19 11.73
N VAL A 72 -4.18 1.29 11.15
CA VAL A 72 -5.40 1.65 11.86
C VAL A 72 -6.34 0.46 11.79
N ASP A 73 -6.82 0.00 12.95
CA ASP A 73 -7.86 -1.03 12.97
C ASP A 73 -9.16 -0.43 12.42
N SER A 74 -9.70 -1.02 11.35
CA SER A 74 -10.93 -0.54 10.74
C SER A 74 -12.17 -0.82 11.62
N GLY A 75 -12.03 -1.68 12.64
CA GLY A 75 -13.17 -2.15 13.45
C GLY A 75 -14.20 -2.95 12.65
N MET A 76 -13.92 -3.25 11.37
CA MET A 76 -14.75 -4.10 10.53
C MET A 76 -14.62 -5.55 11.03
N ARG A 77 -15.69 -6.06 11.63
CA ARG A 77 -15.87 -7.46 12.02
C ARG A 77 -16.92 -8.12 11.15
#